data_AF-A0A645ILP3-F1
#
_entry.id   AF-A0A645ILP3-F1
#
_cell.length_a   1.000
_cell.length_b   1.000
_cell.length_c   1.000
_cell.angle_alpha   90.00
_cell.angle_beta   90.00
_cell.angle_gamma   90.00
#
_symmetry.space_group_name_H-M   'P 1'
#
loop_
_entity.id
_entity.type
_entity.pdbx_description
1 polymer ?
#
loop_
_entity_poly.entity_id
_entity_poly.type
_entity_poly.pdbx_seq_one_letter_code
_entity_poly.pdbx_strand_id
1 'polypeptide(L)'
;MENFSLDGFQVAHLKNDGVLRERRVILDLTQMQVAEKAKIPLQSYQRFESGDRDIQTASFQVACRVIEALDMNISDFFHGEYVFGERLLDSKEGLRYEKTGKLITEDVVE
;
A
#
# COMPACT_ATOMS: atom_id res chain seq x y z
N MET A 1 -33.90 7.00 4.39
CA MET A 1 -32.43 7.14 4.37
C MET A 1 -31.98 6.63 3.02
N GLU A 2 -31.40 7.50 2.20
CA GLU A 2 -30.72 7.03 0.99
C GLU A 2 -29.66 6.01 1.42
N ASN A 3 -29.61 4.85 0.76
CA ASN A 3 -28.54 3.89 0.95
C ASN A 3 -27.25 4.56 0.49
N PHE A 4 -26.48 5.07 1.44
CA PHE A 4 -25.16 5.63 1.19
C PHE A 4 -24.23 4.47 0.82
N SER A 5 -23.75 4.45 -0.42
CA SER A 5 -22.77 3.49 -0.92
C SER A 5 -21.44 4.19 -1.16
N LEU A 6 -20.35 3.51 -0.84
CA LEU A 6 -18.98 3.93 -1.14
C LEU A 6 -18.41 3.28 -2.41
N ASP A 7 -19.26 2.70 -3.26
CA ASP A 7 -18.84 2.14 -4.55
C ASP A 7 -18.15 3.19 -5.43
N GLY A 8 -16.99 2.83 -5.98
CA GLY A 8 -16.21 3.69 -6.88
C GLY A 8 -15.40 4.79 -6.21
N PHE A 9 -15.52 4.97 -4.88
CA PHE A 9 -14.65 5.87 -4.12
C PHE A 9 -13.23 5.28 -3.97
N GLN A 10 -12.26 6.13 -3.64
CA GLN A 10 -10.88 5.75 -3.37
C GLN A 10 -10.44 6.26 -2.00
N VAL A 11 -9.54 5.54 -1.34
CA VAL A 11 -8.90 6.02 -0.10
C VAL A 11 -7.83 7.04 -0.46
N ALA A 12 -7.81 8.18 0.23
CA ALA A 12 -6.71 9.14 0.14
C ALA A 12 -5.68 8.85 1.24
N HIS A 13 -4.46 8.55 0.84
CA HIS A 13 -3.33 8.30 1.73
C HIS A 13 -2.59 9.61 2.01
N LEU A 14 -2.68 10.11 3.25
CA LEU A 14 -2.00 11.34 3.67
C LEU A 14 -0.52 11.14 4.00
N LYS A 15 -0.09 9.87 4.09
CA LYS A 15 1.27 9.47 4.40
C LYS A 15 1.67 8.27 3.56
N ASN A 16 2.97 8.11 3.36
CA ASN A 16 3.54 7.05 2.53
C ASN A 16 3.29 5.65 3.10
N ASP A 17 3.17 5.48 4.43
CA ASP A 17 2.93 4.18 5.05
C ASP A 17 1.65 3.50 4.52
N GLY A 18 0.56 4.27 4.38
CA GLY A 18 -0.69 3.78 3.81
C GLY A 18 -0.56 3.36 2.34
N VAL A 19 0.17 4.14 1.54
CA VAL A 19 0.44 3.82 0.13
C VAL A 19 1.21 2.50 0.01
N LEU A 20 2.27 2.32 0.82
CA LEU A 20 3.10 1.11 0.79
C LEU A 20 2.29 -0.12 1.20
N ARG A 21 1.54 -0.03 2.31
CA ARG A 21 0.70 -1.13 2.80
C ARG A 21 -0.34 -1.53 1.77
N GLU A 22 -1.09 -0.55 1.27
CA GLU A 22 -2.17 -0.83 0.33
C GLU A 22 -1.62 -1.47 -0.95
N ARG A 23 -0.55 -0.90 -1.53
CA ARG A 23 0.07 -1.46 -2.73
C ARG A 23 0.53 -2.90 -2.51
N ARG A 24 1.13 -3.19 -1.35
CA ARG A 24 1.54 -4.54 -0.97
C ARG A 24 0.35 -5.51 -0.94
N VAL A 25 -0.75 -5.12 -0.28
CA VAL A 25 -1.96 -5.96 -0.15
C VAL A 25 -2.62 -6.20 -1.52
N ILE A 26 -2.64 -5.20 -2.39
CA ILE A 26 -3.17 -5.33 -3.76
C ILE A 26 -2.35 -6.31 -4.60
N LEU A 27 -1.02 -6.33 -4.40
CA LEU A 27 -0.12 -7.27 -5.05
C LEU A 27 -0.12 -8.66 -4.41
N ASP A 28 -0.92 -8.87 -3.36
CA ASP A 28 -1.00 -10.11 -2.59
C ASP A 28 0.37 -10.56 -2.03
N LEU A 29 1.12 -9.60 -1.47
CA LEU A 29 2.45 -9.84 -0.92
C LEU A 29 2.48 -9.74 0.61
N THR A 30 3.25 -10.61 1.25
CA THR A 30 3.58 -10.47 2.67
C THR A 30 4.67 -9.40 2.86
N GLN A 31 4.79 -8.85 4.07
CA GLN A 31 5.87 -7.91 4.39
C GLN A 31 7.27 -8.52 4.18
N MET A 32 7.40 -9.84 4.43
CA MET A 32 8.64 -10.58 4.20
C MET A 32 8.99 -10.63 2.72
N GLN A 33 8.02 -10.97 1.85
CA GLN A 33 8.24 -11.02 0.42
C GLN A 33 8.67 -9.67 -0.17
N VAL A 34 8.10 -8.55 0.31
CA VAL A 34 8.54 -7.22 -0.14
C VAL A 34 9.95 -6.91 0.34
N ALA A 35 10.26 -7.20 1.60
CA ALA A 35 11.60 -6.99 2.15
C ALA A 35 12.68 -7.80 1.40
N GLU A 36 12.38 -9.05 1.06
CA GLU A 36 13.25 -9.93 0.27
C GLU A 36 13.45 -9.40 -1.15
N LYS A 37 12.36 -9.04 -1.86
CA LYS A 37 12.42 -8.41 -3.19
C LYS A 37 13.26 -7.12 -3.18
N ALA A 38 13.07 -6.28 -2.17
CA ALA A 38 13.80 -5.04 -1.99
C ALA A 38 15.23 -5.24 -1.44
N LYS A 39 15.60 -6.46 -1.04
CA LYS A 39 16.90 -6.81 -0.44
C LYS A 39 17.23 -5.93 0.77
N ILE A 40 16.26 -5.80 1.69
CA ILE A 40 16.41 -5.09 2.97
C ILE A 40 15.95 -5.98 4.14
N PRO A 41 16.40 -5.71 5.38
CA PRO A 41 15.88 -6.41 6.54
C PRO A 41 14.38 -6.20 6.71
N LEU A 42 13.63 -7.24 7.10
CA LEU A 42 12.18 -7.18 7.34
C LEU A 42 11.81 -6.02 8.28
N GLN A 43 12.52 -5.87 9.40
CA GLN A 43 12.28 -4.79 10.36
C GLN A 43 12.40 -3.38 9.73
N SER A 44 13.25 -3.22 8.70
CA SER A 44 13.34 -1.95 8.00
C SER A 44 12.09 -1.67 7.19
N TYR A 45 11.57 -2.68 6.48
CA TYR A 45 10.33 -2.57 5.72
C TYR A 45 9.12 -2.34 6.64
N GLN A 46 9.03 -3.09 7.73
CA GLN A 46 7.97 -2.95 8.74
C GLN A 46 7.88 -1.53 9.30
N ARG A 47 9.02 -0.87 9.53
CA ARG A 47 9.06 0.52 9.99
C ARG A 47 8.57 1.52 8.95
N PHE A 48 8.66 1.20 7.66
CA PHE A 48 8.08 2.03 6.60
C PHE A 48 6.56 1.86 6.56
N GLU A 49 6.03 0.65 6.66
CA GLU A 49 4.57 0.40 6.68
C GLU A 49 3.89 0.80 8.00
N SER A 50 4.61 0.84 9.13
CA SER A 50 4.06 1.35 10.39
C SER A 50 4.08 2.87 10.50
N GLY A 51 4.81 3.55 9.62
CA GLY A 51 5.06 4.99 9.72
C GLY A 51 6.11 5.38 10.78
N ASP A 52 6.76 4.40 11.45
CA ASP A 52 7.86 4.67 12.39
C ASP A 52 9.07 5.32 11.71
N ARG A 53 9.19 5.12 10.40
CA ARG A 53 10.17 5.78 9.55
C ARG A 53 9.51 6.12 8.21
N ASP A 54 9.66 7.34 7.76
CA ASP A 54 9.24 7.71 6.40
C ASP A 54 10.24 7.17 5.37
N ILE A 55 9.73 6.48 4.34
CA ILE A 55 10.52 5.97 3.22
C ILE A 55 11.27 7.09 2.47
N GLN A 56 10.75 8.31 2.44
CA GLN A 56 11.43 9.46 1.83
C GLN A 56 12.71 9.87 2.58
N THR A 57 12.85 9.46 3.84
CA THR A 57 14.09 9.67 4.63
C THR A 57 15.05 8.48 4.54
N ALA A 58 14.71 7.45 3.77
CA ALA A 58 15.62 6.35 3.48
C ALA A 58 16.75 6.79 2.55
N SER A 59 17.82 6.00 2.46
CA SER A 59 18.78 6.23 1.39
C SER A 59 18.10 6.01 0.04
N PHE A 60 18.51 6.75 -0.98
CA PHE A 60 17.95 6.64 -2.34
C PHE A 60 17.85 5.18 -2.82
N GLN A 61 18.92 4.40 -2.62
CA GLN A 61 18.94 2.98 -2.99
C GLN A 61 17.92 2.12 -2.23
N VAL A 62 17.61 2.43 -0.96
CA VAL A 62 16.59 1.71 -0.20
C VAL A 62 15.20 2.10 -0.70
N ALA A 63 14.95 3.40 -0.88
CA ALA A 63 13.67 3.88 -1.41
C ALA A 63 13.37 3.26 -2.78
N CYS A 64 14.29 3.35 -3.75
CA CYS A 64 14.10 2.78 -5.09
C CYS A 64 13.77 1.28 -5.04
N ARG A 65 14.54 0.49 -4.29
CA ARG A 65 14.32 -0.96 -4.21
C ARG A 65 12.96 -1.33 -3.60
N VAL A 66 12.49 -0.56 -2.61
CA VAL A 66 11.17 -0.80 -1.99
C VAL A 66 10.05 -0.42 -2.96
N ILE A 67 10.16 0.73 -3.64
CA ILE A 67 9.16 1.18 -4.61
C ILE A 67 9.09 0.22 -5.81
N GLU A 68 10.23 -0.25 -6.32
CA GLU A 68 10.30 -1.28 -7.38
C GLU A 68 9.72 -2.62 -6.92
N ALA A 69 9.99 -3.05 -5.67
CA ALA A 69 9.45 -4.30 -5.13
C ALA A 69 7.90 -4.29 -5.02
N LEU A 70 7.31 -3.10 -4.97
CA LEU A 70 5.86 -2.85 -4.95
C LEU A 70 5.29 -2.53 -6.34
N ASP A 71 6.04 -2.81 -7.41
CA ASP A 71 5.60 -2.59 -8.79
C ASP A 71 5.04 -1.18 -9.01
N MET A 72 5.75 -0.18 -8.45
CA MET A 72 5.43 1.24 -8.57
C MET A 72 6.54 1.96 -9.35
N ASN A 73 6.15 3.02 -10.04
CA ASN A 73 7.10 3.92 -10.67
C ASN A 73 7.67 4.90 -9.64
N ILE A 74 8.99 5.06 -9.63
CA ILE A 74 9.71 5.92 -8.68
C ILE A 74 9.36 7.40 -8.86
N SER A 75 9.23 7.86 -10.11
CA SER A 75 8.89 9.25 -10.40
C SER A 75 7.45 9.56 -9.98
N ASP A 76 6.52 8.66 -10.31
CA ASP A 76 5.10 8.81 -9.95
C ASP A 76 4.92 8.81 -8.42
N PHE A 77 5.65 7.95 -7.71
CA PHE A 77 5.69 7.95 -6.25
C PHE A 77 6.22 9.27 -5.68
N PHE A 78 7.31 9.79 -6.23
CA PHE A 78 7.88 11.05 -5.76
C PHE A 78 6.94 12.25 -5.96
N HIS A 79 6.15 12.26 -7.04
CA HIS A 79 5.19 13.33 -7.33
C HIS A 79 3.81 13.13 -6.67
N GLY A 80 3.59 12.03 -5.95
CA GLY A 80 2.36 11.79 -5.21
C GLY A 80 1.22 11.21 -6.06
N GLU A 81 1.50 10.61 -7.21
CA GLU A 81 0.48 10.02 -8.10
C GLU A 81 -0.22 8.79 -7.47
N TYR A 82 0.35 8.23 -6.40
CA TYR A 82 -0.24 7.13 -5.62
C TYR A 82 -0.97 7.58 -4.34
N VAL A 83 -1.21 8.89 -4.17
CA VAL A 83 -1.97 9.41 -3.01
C VAL A 83 -3.38 8.83 -2.97
N PHE A 84 -4.00 8.60 -4.14
CA PHE A 84 -5.28 7.90 -4.21
C PHE A 84 -5.05 6.41 -4.43
N GLY A 85 -5.60 5.61 -3.52
CA GLY A 85 -5.59 4.17 -3.55
C GLY A 85 -6.45 3.55 -4.65
N GLU A 86 -6.61 2.24 -4.62
CA GLU A 86 -7.54 1.53 -5.51
C GLU A 86 -8.99 1.91 -5.20
N ARG A 87 -9.84 1.74 -6.22
CA ARG A 87 -11.29 1.93 -6.08
C ARG A 87 -11.88 0.90 -5.13
N LEU A 88 -12.96 1.30 -4.47
CA LEU A 88 -13.65 0.51 -3.47
C LEU A 88 -15.00 -0.02 -3.97
N LEU A 89 -15.38 -1.15 -3.40
CA LEU A 89 -16.71 -1.73 -3.46
C LEU A 89 -17.26 -1.83 -2.03
N ASP A 90 -18.49 -1.38 -1.85
CA ASP A 90 -19.24 -1.52 -0.62
C ASP A 90 -19.85 -2.92 -0.55
N SER A 91 -19.59 -3.62 0.55
CA SER A 91 -20.08 -4.98 0.77
C SER A 91 -20.61 -5.13 2.19
N LYS A 92 -21.46 -6.13 2.41
CA LYS A 92 -22.03 -6.43 3.74
C LYS A 92 -20.98 -6.67 4.83
N GLU A 93 -19.78 -7.10 4.43
CA GLU A 93 -18.67 -7.43 5.32
C GLU A 93 -17.69 -6.26 5.53
N GLY A 94 -17.88 -5.15 4.79
CA GLY A 94 -17.01 -3.98 4.80
C GLY A 94 -16.55 -3.57 3.41
N LEU A 95 -15.68 -2.58 3.35
CA LEU A 95 -15.12 -2.05 2.10
C LEU A 95 -14.10 -3.03 1.51
N ARG A 96 -14.19 -3.23 0.20
CA ARG A 96 -13.31 -4.11 -0.57
C ARG A 96 -12.61 -3.34 -1.68
N TYR A 97 -11.39 -3.73 -2.02
CA TYR A 97 -10.73 -3.21 -3.22
C TYR A 97 -11.41 -3.78 -4.47
N GLU A 98 -11.80 -2.93 -5.42
CA GLU A 98 -12.49 -3.33 -6.66
C GLU A 98 -11.64 -4.33 -7.46
N LYS A 99 -10.33 -4.13 -7.49
CA LYS A 99 -9.38 -4.92 -8.28
C LYS A 99 -9.18 -6.35 -7.77
N THR A 100 -9.15 -6.55 -6.46
CA THR A 100 -8.81 -7.84 -5.84
C THR A 100 -9.98 -8.49 -5.12
N GLY A 101 -11.01 -7.71 -4.80
CA GLY A 101 -12.10 -8.12 -3.92
C GLY A 101 -11.69 -8.24 -2.45
N LYS A 102 -10.43 -8.05 -2.07
CA LYS A 102 -9.96 -8.16 -0.67
C LYS A 102 -10.57 -7.05 0.20
N LEU A 103 -10.82 -7.34 1.48
CA LEU A 103 -11.24 -6.29 2.41
C LEU A 103 -10.08 -5.30 2.63
N ILE A 104 -10.38 -4.02 2.81
CA ILE A 104 -9.34 -3.00 3.10
C ILE A 104 -8.60 -3.28 4.43
N THR A 105 -9.27 -4.00 5.34
CA THR A 105 -8.76 -4.46 6.64
C THR A 105 -8.04 -5.79 6.55
N GLU A 106 -8.16 -6.52 5.44
CA GLU A 106 -7.43 -7.77 5.22
C GLU A 106 -5.93 -7.48 5.11
N ASP A 107 -5.13 -8.41 5.60
CA ASP A 107 -3.68 -8.40 5.41
C ASP A 107 -3.25 -9.74 4.83
N VAL A 108 -2.10 -9.74 4.15
CA VAL A 108 -1.52 -10.94 3.55
C VAL A 108 -0.57 -11.55 4.58
N VAL A 109 -1.01 -12.62 5.23
CA VAL A 109 -0.28 -13.32 6.30
C VAL A 109 0.03 -14.75 5.89
N GLU A 110 1.29 -15.03 5.58
CA GLU A 110 1.87 -16.38 5.42
C GLU A 110 3.33 -16.39 5.91
#